data_AF-A0A959M3V3-F1
#
_entry.id   AF-A0A959M3V3-F1
#
_cell.length_a   1.000
_cell.length_b   1.000
_cell.length_c   1.000
_cell.angle_alpha   90.00
_cell.angle_beta   90.00
_cell.angle_gamma   90.00
#
_symmetry.space_group_name_H-M   'P 1'
#
loop_
_entity.id
_entity.type
_entity.pdbx_description
1 polymer ?
#
loop_
_entity_poly.entity_id
_entity_poly.type
_entity_poly.pdbx_seq_one_letter_code
_entity_poly.pdbx_strand_id
1 'polypeptide(L)'
;MLQENLEILDERQKGLESELNSIGARIDKYSREIDKLKREHGYKLAGLGMYKPHNDLLTLSPEGDDLELGILLDPRSPVHLTTGILPEKQIDIPNELFADALNNIQIAFLTTPVISPAPIWRQEDPDSGELQQQPFLLTAPQQQGYNWTWLQPGASVQDNVEYKSDQIQSPHPGYFPLSGPQIIFDGWMKMNPDLKNPTTQSEKADSDE
;
A
#
# COMPACT_ATOMS: atom_id res chain seq x y z
N MET A 1 -51.36 40.20 3.51
CA MET A 1 -51.04 38.84 4.01
C MET A 1 -51.03 37.79 2.90
N LEU A 2 -52.15 37.37 2.30
CA LEU A 2 -52.11 36.32 1.25
C LEU A 2 -51.46 36.78 -0.08
N GLN A 3 -51.79 37.97 -0.59
CA GLN A 3 -51.20 38.50 -1.84
C GLN A 3 -49.70 38.80 -1.71
N GLU A 4 -49.30 39.37 -0.58
CA GLU A 4 -47.91 39.68 -0.25
C GLU A 4 -47.04 38.41 -0.16
N ASN A 5 -47.57 37.32 0.38
CA ASN A 5 -46.87 36.02 0.39
C ASN A 5 -46.72 35.41 -1.01
N LEU A 6 -47.66 35.65 -1.92
CA LEU A 6 -47.57 35.18 -3.31
C LEU A 6 -46.49 35.94 -4.10
N GLU A 7 -46.37 37.25 -3.87
CA GLU A 7 -45.36 38.10 -4.52
C GLU A 7 -43.95 37.71 -4.08
N ILE A 8 -43.74 37.44 -2.79
CA ILE A 8 -42.47 36.94 -2.24
C ILE A 8 -42.09 35.58 -2.84
N LEU A 9 -43.07 34.70 -3.08
CA LEU A 9 -42.82 33.38 -3.68
C LEU A 9 -42.44 33.50 -5.17
N ASP A 10 -43.06 34.40 -5.92
CA ASP A 10 -42.74 34.66 -7.33
C ASP A 10 -41.32 35.24 -7.49
N GLU A 11 -40.91 36.17 -6.62
CA GLU A 11 -39.55 36.69 -6.61
C GLU A 11 -38.51 35.62 -6.28
N ARG A 12 -38.80 34.74 -5.31
CA ARG A 12 -37.93 33.61 -4.97
C ARG A 12 -37.81 32.61 -6.11
N GLN A 13 -38.92 32.31 -6.80
CA GLN A 13 -38.90 31.40 -7.94
C GLN A 13 -38.02 31.96 -9.07
N LYS A 14 -38.17 33.25 -9.41
CA LYS A 14 -37.33 33.92 -10.42
C LYS A 14 -35.86 33.95 -10.03
N GLY A 15 -35.56 34.15 -8.75
CA GLY A 15 -34.19 34.07 -8.23
C GLY A 15 -33.57 32.69 -8.43
N LEU A 16 -34.30 31.63 -8.09
CA LEU A 16 -33.86 30.25 -8.27
C LEU A 16 -33.66 29.88 -9.75
N GLU A 17 -34.57 30.30 -10.63
CA GLU A 17 -34.43 30.07 -12.08
C GLU A 17 -33.18 30.76 -12.64
N SER A 18 -32.89 31.97 -12.19
CA SER A 18 -31.67 32.70 -12.54
C SER A 18 -30.40 31.98 -12.07
N GLU A 19 -30.39 31.51 -10.82
CA GLU A 19 -29.28 30.74 -10.27
C GLU A 19 -29.07 29.43 -11.04
N LEU A 20 -30.14 28.69 -11.34
CA LEU A 20 -30.09 27.44 -12.09
C LEU A 20 -29.48 27.65 -13.49
N ASN A 21 -29.89 28.72 -14.17
CA ASN A 21 -29.34 29.10 -15.47
C ASN A 21 -27.86 29.48 -15.38
N SER A 22 -27.45 30.18 -14.33
CA SER A 22 -26.04 30.52 -14.11
C SER A 22 -25.17 29.28 -13.86
N ILE A 23 -25.71 28.28 -13.15
CA ILE A 23 -25.04 27.01 -12.89
C ILE A 23 -24.91 26.21 -14.20
N GLY A 24 -25.99 26.14 -15.00
CA GLY A 24 -25.95 25.50 -16.31
C GLY A 24 -24.87 26.10 -17.21
N ALA A 25 -24.80 27.42 -17.30
CA ALA A 25 -23.78 28.11 -18.08
C ALA A 25 -22.35 27.85 -17.59
N ARG A 26 -22.14 27.71 -16.27
CA ARG A 26 -20.84 27.33 -15.69
C ARG A 26 -20.47 25.90 -16.03
N ILE A 27 -21.41 24.96 -15.95
CA ILE A 27 -21.19 23.55 -16.32
C ILE A 27 -20.76 23.47 -17.79
N ASP A 28 -21.48 24.13 -18.70
CA ASP A 28 -21.16 24.13 -20.13
C ASP A 28 -19.79 24.76 -20.44
N LYS A 29 -19.38 25.76 -19.66
CA LYS A 29 -18.06 26.37 -19.78
C LYS A 29 -16.98 25.38 -19.38
N TYR A 30 -17.08 24.77 -18.20
CA TYR A 30 -16.06 23.85 -17.69
C TYR A 30 -15.98 22.56 -18.50
N SER A 31 -17.10 22.03 -18.98
CA SER A 31 -17.11 20.87 -19.88
C SER A 31 -16.31 21.14 -21.16
N ARG A 32 -16.50 22.31 -21.79
CA ARG A 32 -15.73 22.70 -22.98
C ARG A 32 -14.24 22.89 -22.69
N GLU A 33 -13.91 23.41 -21.52
CA GLU A 33 -12.52 23.59 -21.08
C GLU A 33 -11.83 22.25 -20.83
N ILE A 34 -12.52 21.30 -20.19
CA ILE A 34 -12.06 19.92 -20.02
C ILE A 34 -11.83 19.24 -21.37
N ASP A 35 -12.77 19.36 -22.31
CA ASP A 35 -12.63 18.75 -23.65
C ASP A 35 -11.51 19.39 -24.48
N LYS A 36 -11.26 20.70 -24.28
CA LYS A 36 -10.10 21.37 -24.86
C LYS A 36 -8.80 20.81 -24.27
N LEU A 37 -8.69 20.73 -22.94
CA LEU A 37 -7.50 20.22 -22.26
C LEU A 37 -7.21 18.76 -22.62
N LYS A 38 -8.24 17.91 -22.71
CA LYS A 38 -8.12 16.51 -23.17
C LYS A 38 -7.56 16.40 -24.59
N ARG A 39 -7.99 17.28 -25.50
CA ARG A 39 -7.48 17.32 -26.88
C ARG A 39 -6.05 17.84 -26.97
N GLU A 40 -5.71 18.82 -26.15
CA GLU A 40 -4.38 19.46 -26.18
C GLU A 40 -3.29 18.62 -25.48
N HIS A 41 -3.63 17.90 -24.40
CA HIS A 41 -2.62 17.26 -23.54
C HIS A 41 -2.80 15.73 -23.42
N GLY A 42 -3.81 15.14 -24.08
CA GLY A 42 -4.30 13.81 -23.72
C GLY A 42 -4.79 13.81 -22.26
N TYR A 43 -4.92 12.63 -21.63
CA TYR A 43 -5.27 12.53 -20.20
C TYR A 43 -4.16 13.02 -19.24
N LYS A 44 -3.11 13.70 -19.73
CA LYS A 44 -2.01 14.21 -18.90
C LYS A 44 -2.24 15.67 -18.54
N LEU A 45 -2.87 15.93 -17.40
CA LEU A 45 -2.70 17.22 -16.72
C LEU A 45 -1.45 17.13 -15.83
N ALA A 46 -0.56 18.11 -15.97
CA ALA A 46 0.65 18.22 -15.18
C ALA A 46 0.31 18.43 -13.69
N GLY A 47 0.68 17.48 -12.84
CA GLY A 47 0.60 17.61 -11.39
C GLY A 47 0.12 16.34 -10.69
N LEU A 48 1.07 15.56 -10.16
CA LEU A 48 0.87 14.48 -9.18
C LEU A 48 -0.15 13.41 -9.59
N GLY A 49 0.32 12.52 -10.46
CA GLY A 49 -0.40 11.35 -10.92
C GLY A 49 -0.70 10.35 -9.80
N MET A 50 -1.86 10.51 -9.18
CA MET A 50 -2.66 9.39 -8.72
C MET A 50 -4.14 9.78 -8.82
N TYR A 51 -4.67 9.65 -10.02
CA TYR A 51 -6.12 9.61 -10.20
C TYR A 51 -6.58 8.22 -9.78
N LYS A 52 -7.54 8.11 -8.86
CA LYS A 52 -8.37 6.91 -8.79
C LYS A 52 -9.08 6.84 -10.14
N PRO A 53 -8.81 5.85 -11.02
CA PRO A 53 -9.59 5.73 -12.23
C PRO A 53 -11.04 5.54 -11.80
N HIS A 54 -11.92 6.42 -12.25
CA HIS A 54 -13.36 6.15 -12.22
C HIS A 54 -13.79 5.35 -13.46
N ASN A 55 -12.82 4.85 -14.25
CA ASN A 55 -13.06 4.27 -15.55
C ASN A 55 -12.34 2.92 -15.66
N ASP A 56 -12.98 1.87 -15.15
CA ASP A 56 -12.71 0.48 -15.54
C ASP A 56 -13.15 0.20 -17.00
N LEU A 57 -13.72 1.22 -17.67
CA LEU A 57 -14.19 1.18 -19.04
C LEU A 57 -13.24 1.95 -19.97
N LEU A 58 -12.63 1.24 -20.90
CA LEU A 58 -11.84 1.78 -21.99
C LEU A 58 -12.65 1.71 -23.29
N THR A 59 -12.76 2.84 -23.99
CA THR A 59 -13.46 2.92 -25.28
C THR A 59 -12.43 2.93 -26.40
N LEU A 60 -12.50 1.93 -27.28
CA LEU A 60 -11.67 1.82 -28.48
C LEU A 60 -12.54 2.04 -29.72
N SER A 61 -12.01 2.74 -30.71
CA SER A 61 -12.61 2.84 -32.03
C SER A 61 -11.99 1.79 -32.96
N PRO A 62 -12.76 1.07 -33.79
CA PRO A 62 -12.20 0.15 -34.79
C PRO A 62 -11.27 0.80 -35.82
N GLU A 63 -11.43 2.11 -36.06
CA GLU A 63 -10.59 2.90 -36.96
C GLU A 63 -9.44 3.63 -36.23
N GLY A 64 -9.33 3.46 -34.90
CA GLY A 64 -8.32 4.11 -34.09
C GLY A 64 -6.99 3.35 -34.05
N ASP A 65 -5.95 4.03 -33.57
CA ASP A 65 -4.63 3.42 -33.34
C ASP A 65 -4.66 2.42 -32.17
N ASP A 66 -3.66 1.52 -32.14
CA ASP A 66 -3.47 0.57 -31.04
C ASP A 66 -3.26 1.30 -29.70
N LEU A 67 -3.92 0.82 -28.64
CA LEU A 67 -3.80 1.36 -27.29
C LEU A 67 -2.86 0.51 -26.45
N GLU A 68 -1.69 1.04 -26.12
CA GLU A 68 -0.78 0.45 -25.12
C GLU A 68 -1.12 0.95 -23.71
N LEU A 69 -1.17 0.02 -22.75
CA LEU A 69 -1.53 0.29 -21.36
C LEU A 69 -0.48 -0.26 -20.40
N GLY A 70 0.00 0.59 -19.50
CA GLY A 70 0.70 0.18 -18.30
C GLY A 70 -0.28 0.07 -17.14
N ILE A 71 -0.45 -1.13 -16.59
CA ILE A 71 -1.35 -1.41 -15.47
C ILE A 71 -0.57 -2.01 -14.29
N LEU A 72 -0.96 -1.62 -13.07
CA LEU A 72 -0.51 -2.26 -11.84
C LEU A 72 -1.61 -3.21 -11.38
N LEU A 73 -1.32 -4.50 -11.37
CA LEU A 73 -2.28 -5.54 -11.04
C LEU A 73 -1.67 -6.50 -10.01
N ASP A 74 -2.52 -7.09 -9.17
CA ASP A 74 -2.10 -8.17 -8.28
C ASP A 74 -1.85 -9.43 -9.12
N PRO A 75 -0.61 -9.94 -9.20
CA PRO A 75 -0.29 -11.08 -10.06
C PRO A 75 -0.95 -12.38 -9.60
N ARG A 76 -1.53 -12.42 -8.38
CA ARG A 76 -2.24 -13.60 -7.86
C ARG A 76 -3.71 -13.64 -8.27
N SER A 77 -4.24 -12.57 -8.84
CA SER A 77 -5.64 -12.47 -9.23
C SER A 77 -5.76 -12.42 -10.76
N PRO A 78 -6.59 -13.29 -11.36
CA PRO A 78 -6.88 -13.14 -12.78
C PRO A 78 -7.62 -11.81 -13.03
N VAL A 79 -7.33 -11.22 -14.20
CA VAL A 79 -7.98 -9.99 -14.68
C VAL A 79 -8.95 -10.35 -15.78
N HIS A 80 -10.16 -9.82 -15.68
CA HIS A 80 -11.24 -10.05 -16.63
C HIS A 80 -11.41 -8.83 -17.55
N LEU A 81 -11.27 -9.05 -18.85
CA LEU A 81 -11.51 -8.05 -19.88
C LEU A 81 -12.84 -8.34 -20.58
N THR A 82 -13.86 -7.57 -20.22
CA THR A 82 -15.14 -7.61 -20.91
C THR A 82 -15.11 -6.64 -22.07
N THR A 83 -15.17 -7.15 -23.29
CA THR A 83 -15.32 -6.32 -24.49
C THR A 83 -16.79 -6.30 -24.90
N GLY A 84 -17.28 -5.20 -25.45
CA GLY A 84 -18.68 -5.10 -25.90
C GLY A 84 -19.03 -5.94 -27.14
N ILE A 85 -18.03 -6.64 -27.73
CA ILE A 85 -18.16 -7.35 -29.02
C ILE A 85 -17.68 -8.80 -28.90
N LEU A 86 -16.51 -9.03 -28.31
CA LEU A 86 -15.94 -10.35 -28.08
C LEU A 86 -16.31 -10.88 -26.69
N PRO A 87 -16.36 -12.22 -26.50
CA PRO A 87 -16.48 -12.83 -25.19
C PRO A 87 -15.44 -12.31 -24.19
N GLU A 88 -15.80 -12.39 -22.91
CA GLU A 88 -14.92 -12.07 -21.80
C GLU A 88 -13.59 -12.82 -21.91
N LYS A 89 -12.48 -12.07 -21.81
CA LYS A 89 -11.13 -12.64 -21.83
C LYS A 89 -10.53 -12.56 -20.44
N GLN A 90 -10.13 -13.72 -19.92
CA GLN A 90 -9.34 -13.79 -18.70
C GLN A 90 -7.85 -13.68 -19.04
N ILE A 91 -7.14 -12.85 -18.30
CA ILE A 91 -5.68 -12.73 -18.34
C ILE A 91 -5.17 -13.15 -16.97
N ASP A 92 -4.18 -14.04 -16.97
CA ASP A 92 -3.50 -14.50 -15.77
C ASP A 92 -1.98 -14.34 -15.97
N ILE A 93 -1.26 -14.04 -14.88
CA ILE A 93 0.20 -13.96 -14.90
C ILE A 93 0.72 -15.31 -14.42
N PRO A 94 1.54 -16.04 -15.21
CA PRO A 94 2.14 -17.28 -14.74
C PRO A 94 2.92 -17.11 -13.44
N ASN A 95 2.73 -18.03 -12.51
CA ASN A 95 3.34 -18.00 -11.17
C ASN A 95 4.87 -17.85 -11.23
N GLU A 96 5.53 -18.48 -12.20
CA GLU A 96 6.98 -18.40 -12.42
C GLU A 96 7.49 -16.97 -12.61
N LEU A 97 6.64 -16.03 -13.07
CA LEU A 97 7.03 -14.65 -13.31
C LEU A 97 7.06 -13.79 -12.03
N PHE A 98 6.41 -14.23 -10.95
CA PHE A 98 6.27 -13.41 -9.74
C PHE A 98 6.54 -14.16 -8.43
N ALA A 99 6.54 -15.49 -8.42
CA ALA A 99 6.72 -16.29 -7.20
C ALA A 99 8.02 -15.93 -6.46
N ASP A 100 9.14 -15.92 -7.19
CA ASP A 100 10.45 -15.61 -6.61
C ASP A 100 10.51 -14.17 -6.10
N ALA A 101 9.93 -13.23 -6.85
CA ALA A 101 9.86 -11.84 -6.42
C ALA A 101 9.07 -11.72 -5.11
N LEU A 102 7.87 -12.33 -5.03
CA LEU A 102 7.01 -12.29 -3.83
C LEU A 102 7.64 -13.01 -2.64
N ASN A 103 8.28 -14.16 -2.86
CA ASN A 103 8.95 -14.93 -1.79
C ASN A 103 10.14 -14.18 -1.19
N ASN A 104 10.74 -13.24 -1.92
CA ASN A 104 11.85 -12.44 -1.46
C ASN A 104 11.44 -11.06 -0.89
N ILE A 105 10.14 -10.75 -0.85
CA ILE A 105 9.68 -9.47 -0.32
C ILE A 105 10.01 -9.36 1.17
N GLN A 106 10.60 -8.22 1.51
CA GLN A 106 10.77 -7.78 2.88
C GLN A 106 9.71 -6.74 3.20
N ILE A 107 8.97 -6.96 4.30
CA ILE A 107 7.88 -6.07 4.70
C ILE A 107 8.21 -5.49 6.07
N ALA A 108 8.14 -4.17 6.20
CA ALA A 108 8.26 -3.48 7.47
C ALA A 108 6.89 -2.97 7.92
N PHE A 109 6.46 -3.39 9.10
CA PHE A 109 5.21 -2.98 9.73
C PHE A 109 5.52 -1.95 10.80
N LEU A 110 4.91 -0.77 10.73
CA LEU A 110 5.05 0.25 11.77
C LEU A 110 4.44 -0.28 13.06
N THR A 111 5.24 -0.35 14.13
CA THR A 111 4.82 -0.95 15.40
C THR A 111 5.20 -0.03 16.56
N THR A 112 5.07 1.29 16.39
CA THR A 112 5.27 2.28 17.46
C THR A 112 3.93 2.70 18.08
N PRO A 113 3.88 2.96 19.40
CA PRO A 113 4.97 2.77 20.38
C PRO A 113 5.02 1.34 20.95
N VAL A 114 6.22 0.78 21.18
CA VAL A 114 6.42 -0.46 21.96
C VAL A 114 6.99 -0.13 23.33
N ILE A 115 6.41 -0.71 24.39
CA ILE A 115 6.97 -0.65 25.73
C ILE A 115 7.73 -1.96 26.00
N SER A 116 9.02 -1.84 26.31
CA SER A 116 9.86 -2.98 26.69
C SER A 116 10.82 -2.55 27.80
N PRO A 117 11.34 -3.48 28.62
CA PRO A 117 12.39 -3.13 29.56
C PRO A 117 13.59 -2.50 28.85
N ALA A 118 14.25 -1.59 29.55
CA ALA A 118 15.51 -1.03 29.08
C ALA A 118 16.51 -2.16 28.76
N PRO A 119 17.23 -2.10 27.63
CA PRO A 119 18.17 -3.14 27.26
C PRO A 119 19.26 -3.19 28.34
N ILE A 120 19.35 -4.31 29.03
CA ILE A 120 20.43 -4.55 29.98
C ILE A 120 21.55 -5.19 29.15
N TRP A 121 22.60 -4.41 28.84
CA TRP A 121 23.85 -4.93 28.29
C TRP A 121 24.38 -6.00 29.25
N ARG A 122 24.37 -7.27 28.82
CA ARG A 122 24.82 -8.39 29.66
C ARG A 122 26.22 -8.78 29.20
N GLN A 123 27.12 -8.82 30.20
CA GLN A 123 28.44 -9.42 30.29
C GLN A 123 29.22 -9.64 28.98
N GLU A 124 30.45 -9.10 28.94
CA GLU A 124 31.45 -9.44 27.91
C GLU A 124 31.48 -10.96 27.72
N ASP A 125 31.32 -11.38 26.48
CA ASP A 125 31.59 -12.75 26.07
C ASP A 125 33.04 -13.09 26.45
N PRO A 126 33.29 -14.10 27.31
CA PRO A 126 34.63 -14.44 27.78
C PRO A 126 35.61 -14.78 26.64
N ASP A 127 35.09 -15.24 25.49
CA ASP A 127 35.90 -15.69 24.36
C ASP A 127 36.11 -14.61 23.29
N SER A 128 35.17 -13.67 23.15
CA SER A 128 35.23 -12.62 22.11
C SER A 128 35.43 -11.20 22.64
N GLY A 129 35.22 -10.96 23.94
CA GLY A 129 35.25 -9.63 24.56
C GLY A 129 34.12 -8.70 24.09
N GLU A 130 33.19 -9.19 23.27
CA GLU A 130 32.06 -8.40 22.80
C GLU A 130 30.94 -8.36 23.84
N LEU A 131 30.31 -7.20 24.00
CA LEU A 131 29.11 -7.06 24.83
C LEU A 131 27.94 -7.77 24.15
N GLN A 132 27.42 -8.83 24.77
CA GLN A 132 26.21 -9.47 24.27
C GLN A 132 24.99 -8.58 24.51
N GLN A 133 24.39 -8.11 23.41
CA GLN A 133 23.15 -7.36 23.46
C GLN A 133 22.01 -8.31 23.84
N GLN A 134 21.16 -7.91 24.77
CA GLN A 134 19.92 -8.65 24.97
C GLN A 134 19.04 -8.54 23.72
N PRO A 135 18.43 -9.65 23.28
CA PRO A 135 17.50 -9.63 22.17
C PRO A 135 16.29 -8.76 22.50
N PHE A 136 15.70 -8.14 21.48
CA PHE A 136 14.50 -7.34 21.68
C PHE A 136 13.31 -8.28 21.93
N LEU A 137 12.74 -8.21 23.13
CA LEU A 137 11.68 -9.12 23.54
C LEU A 137 10.34 -8.64 23.01
N LEU A 138 9.90 -9.24 21.91
CA LEU A 138 8.62 -8.97 21.28
C LEU A 138 8.07 -10.27 20.70
N THR A 139 6.79 -10.56 20.97
CA THR A 139 6.15 -11.73 20.37
C THR A 139 5.84 -11.41 18.90
N ALA A 140 6.50 -12.13 18.00
CA ALA A 140 6.22 -12.05 16.57
C ALA A 140 5.32 -13.20 16.11
N PRO A 141 4.44 -13.00 15.11
CA PRO A 141 3.68 -14.08 14.51
C PRO A 141 4.61 -15.15 13.92
N GLN A 142 4.30 -16.42 14.13
CA GLN A 142 5.05 -17.51 13.52
C GLN A 142 4.69 -17.61 12.03
N GLN A 143 5.64 -17.37 11.14
CA GLN A 143 5.45 -17.45 9.69
C GLN A 143 6.53 -18.35 9.09
N GLN A 144 6.12 -19.42 8.41
CA GLN A 144 7.04 -20.37 7.81
C GLN A 144 7.88 -19.70 6.72
N GLY A 145 9.20 -19.92 6.74
CA GLY A 145 10.12 -19.35 5.75
C GLY A 145 10.43 -17.87 5.95
N TYR A 146 10.06 -17.28 7.09
CA TYR A 146 10.37 -15.89 7.41
C TYR A 146 10.86 -15.73 8.85
N ASN A 147 11.76 -14.77 9.05
CA ASN A 147 12.30 -14.37 10.35
C ASN A 147 11.98 -12.89 10.62
N TRP A 148 11.77 -12.55 11.89
CA TRP A 148 11.39 -11.20 12.31
C TRP A 148 12.57 -10.46 12.93
N THR A 149 12.78 -9.22 12.52
CA THR A 149 13.72 -8.29 13.15
C THR A 149 13.01 -7.00 13.55
N TRP A 150 13.54 -6.34 14.57
CA TRP A 150 13.14 -5.01 14.99
C TRP A 150 14.01 -3.99 14.27
N LEU A 151 13.41 -2.96 13.69
CA LEU A 151 14.10 -1.81 13.11
C LEU A 151 13.79 -0.56 13.91
N GLN A 152 14.82 0.05 14.48
CA GLN A 152 14.70 1.29 15.26
C GLN A 152 15.42 2.42 14.52
N PRO A 153 14.82 3.62 14.41
CA PRO A 153 15.53 4.78 13.91
C PRO A 153 16.62 5.19 14.92
N GLY A 154 17.86 5.28 14.46
CA GLY A 154 19.02 5.74 15.21
C GLY A 154 19.17 7.26 15.14
N ALA A 155 20.37 7.74 15.48
CA ALA A 155 20.70 9.16 15.34
C ALA A 155 20.77 9.54 13.86
N SER A 156 20.16 10.69 13.50
CA SER A 156 20.32 11.23 12.16
C SER A 156 21.71 11.86 12.02
N VAL A 157 22.47 11.42 11.01
CA VAL A 157 23.75 12.03 10.64
C VAL A 157 23.60 12.57 9.22
N GLN A 158 23.66 13.90 9.08
CA GLN A 158 23.64 14.59 7.78
C GLN A 158 22.54 14.05 6.84
N ASP A 159 21.29 14.21 7.27
CA ASP A 159 20.06 13.89 6.52
C ASP A 159 19.82 12.40 6.23
N ASN A 160 20.68 11.49 6.71
CA ASN A 160 20.43 10.06 6.68
C ASN A 160 20.06 9.55 8.08
N VAL A 161 18.91 8.87 8.16
CA VAL A 161 18.53 8.11 9.36
C VAL A 161 19.22 6.76 9.29
N GLU A 162 20.18 6.53 10.18
CA GLU A 162 20.73 5.20 10.38
C GLU A 162 19.68 4.35 11.10
N TYR A 163 19.44 3.13 10.62
CA TYR A 163 18.51 2.20 11.26
C TYR A 163 19.29 1.11 11.98
N LYS A 164 19.03 0.94 13.29
CA LYS A 164 19.53 -0.21 14.05
C LYS A 164 18.58 -1.38 13.84
N SER A 165 19.12 -2.55 13.49
CA SER A 165 18.35 -3.78 13.41
C SER A 165 18.71 -4.73 14.54
N ASP A 166 17.70 -5.16 15.29
CA ASP A 166 17.83 -6.12 16.38
C ASP A 166 17.03 -7.40 16.09
N GLN A 167 17.54 -8.56 16.51
CA GLN A 167 16.78 -9.81 16.43
C GLN A 167 15.64 -9.78 17.45
N ILE A 168 14.45 -10.19 17.02
CA ILE A 168 13.29 -10.32 17.90
C ILE A 168 13.28 -11.73 18.50
N GLN A 169 13.06 -11.80 19.81
CA GLN A 169 12.79 -13.07 20.49
C GLN A 169 11.49 -12.99 21.27
N SER A 170 10.74 -14.10 21.25
CA SER A 170 9.57 -14.20 22.12
C SER A 170 10.01 -14.27 23.58
N PRO A 171 9.31 -13.58 24.50
CA PRO A 171 9.58 -13.72 25.92
C PRO A 171 9.44 -15.17 26.38
N HIS A 172 10.32 -15.62 27.28
CA HIS A 172 10.21 -16.96 27.87
C HIS A 172 8.92 -17.10 28.69
N PRO A 173 8.32 -18.30 28.79
CA PRO A 173 7.18 -18.53 29.67
C PRO A 173 7.48 -18.07 31.11
N GLY A 174 6.57 -17.28 31.69
CA GLY A 174 6.76 -16.71 33.03
C GLY A 174 7.56 -15.40 33.08
N TYR A 175 7.95 -14.85 31.92
CA TYR A 175 8.53 -13.51 31.84
C TYR A 175 7.52 -12.45 32.30
N PHE A 176 7.91 -11.64 33.28
CA PHE A 176 7.12 -10.51 33.77
C PHE A 176 7.82 -9.20 33.37
N PRO A 177 7.30 -8.46 32.37
CA PRO A 177 8.00 -7.31 31.81
C PRO A 177 8.19 -6.18 32.82
N LEU A 178 7.36 -6.09 33.86
CA LEU A 178 7.33 -4.93 34.77
C LEU A 178 8.34 -4.99 35.92
N SER A 179 9.25 -5.97 35.94
CA SER A 179 10.24 -6.13 37.02
C SER A 179 11.44 -5.16 36.94
N GLY A 180 11.51 -4.30 35.92
CA GLY A 180 12.57 -3.31 35.74
C GLY A 180 12.10 -2.01 35.06
N PRO A 181 13.00 -1.04 34.85
CA PRO A 181 12.68 0.21 34.15
C PRO A 181 12.16 -0.07 32.74
N GLN A 182 11.01 0.51 32.41
CA GLN A 182 10.40 0.43 31.08
C GLN A 182 10.81 1.64 30.25
N ILE A 183 11.08 1.41 28.97
CA ILE A 183 11.27 2.49 28.01
C ILE A 183 10.38 2.28 26.79
N ILE A 184 10.07 3.39 26.13
CA ILE A 184 9.29 3.41 24.89
C ILE A 184 10.27 3.31 23.73
N PHE A 185 9.98 2.41 22.80
CA PHE A 185 10.71 2.23 21.56
C PHE A 185 9.81 2.57 20.39
N ASP A 186 10.33 3.37 19.47
CA ASP A 186 9.73 3.63 18.17
C ASP A 186 10.41 2.80 17.11
N GLY A 187 9.64 2.23 16.19
CA GLY A 187 10.23 1.40 15.15
C GLY A 187 9.23 0.55 14.38
N TRP A 188 9.80 -0.40 13.65
CA TRP A 188 9.09 -1.30 12.76
C TRP A 188 9.47 -2.75 13.06
N MET A 189 8.48 -3.64 12.98
CA MET A 189 8.76 -5.06 12.82
C MET A 189 9.01 -5.35 11.35
N LYS A 190 10.20 -5.86 11.01
CA LYS A 190 10.55 -6.25 9.65
C LYS A 190 10.51 -7.77 9.51
N MET A 191 9.71 -8.23 8.56
CA MET A 191 9.67 -9.62 8.13
C MET A 191 10.71 -9.83 7.03
N ASN A 192 11.62 -10.79 7.22
CA ASN A 192 12.69 -11.11 6.29
C ASN A 192 12.53 -12.56 5.82
N PRO A 193 12.68 -12.85 4.52
CA PRO A 193 12.67 -14.23 4.03
C PRO A 193 13.86 -15.02 4.58
N ASP A 194 13.62 -16.26 4.97
CA ASP A 194 14.67 -17.19 5.39
C ASP A 194 15.29 -17.87 4.17
N LEU A 195 16.36 -17.28 3.66
CA LEU A 195 17.06 -17.74 2.46
C LEU A 195 17.71 -19.14 2.62
N LYS A 196 17.65 -19.75 3.81
CA LYS A 196 18.19 -21.09 4.06
C LYS A 196 17.26 -22.23 3.62
N ASN A 197 15.99 -21.94 3.32
CA ASN A 197 15.03 -22.93 2.82
C ASN A 197 14.13 -22.30 1.75
N PRO A 198 14.57 -22.18 0.48
CA PRO A 198 13.65 -21.93 -0.61
C PRO A 198 12.72 -23.15 -0.69
N THR A 199 11.43 -22.93 -0.43
CA THR A 199 10.37 -23.93 -0.45
C THR A 199 10.51 -24.89 -1.63
N THR A 200 11.00 -26.10 -1.37
CA THR A 200 10.91 -27.24 -2.29
C THR A 200 9.44 -27.69 -2.32
N GLN A 201 8.62 -27.01 -3.13
CA GLN A 201 7.30 -27.47 -3.53
C GLN A 201 7.13 -27.26 -5.03
N SER A 202 7.93 -27.98 -5.81
CA SER A 202 7.64 -28.28 -7.22
C SER A 202 8.46 -29.49 -7.66
N GLU A 203 8.29 -30.63 -7.00
CA GLU A 203 8.77 -31.93 -7.52
C GLU A 203 8.07 -33.05 -6.74
N LYS A 204 6.79 -33.28 -7.05
CA LYS A 204 6.08 -34.55 -6.80
C LYS A 204 4.83 -34.60 -7.69
N ALA A 205 5.06 -34.72 -8.99
CA ALA A 205 4.08 -35.15 -9.97
C ALA A 205 4.86 -35.76 -11.14
N ASP A 206 5.25 -37.02 -10.99
CA ASP A 206 5.47 -38.03 -12.05
C ASP A 206 6.50 -39.06 -11.57
N SER A 207 5.99 -40.14 -10.99
CA SER A 207 6.58 -41.49 -11.06
C SER A 207 5.71 -42.43 -10.22
N ASP A 208 4.56 -42.80 -10.78
CA ASP A 208 3.91 -44.08 -10.51
C ASP A 208 3.41 -44.60 -11.88
N GLU A 209 4.31 -45.26 -12.60
CA GLU A 209 4.00 -46.29 -13.61
C GLU A 209 4.87 -47.52 -13.33
#